data_AF-A0AAN1KP34-F1
#
_entry.id   AF-A0AAN1KP34-F1
#
_cell.length_a   1.000
_cell.length_b   1.000
_cell.length_c   1.000
_cell.angle_alpha   90.00
_cell.angle_beta   90.00
_cell.angle_gamma   90.00
#
_symmetry.space_group_name_H-M   'P 1'
#
loop_
_entity.id
_entity.type
_entity.pdbx_description
1 polymer ?
#
loop_
_entity_poly.entity_id
_entity_poly.type
_entity_poly.pdbx_seq_one_letter_code
_entity_poly.pdbx_strand_id
1 'polypeptide(L)'
;MKFRRLLFLATILIASGCSSLSEQQKLAEQNELDKMAQTTISELLKKEPHLQAQMNEALAYGVANMKVTKVPVVGVGGGEGVMVIKGTEPHIYFTVKRLDFGAGWGARSYKVLILLNTQELVDDWKDGEWKFEIGAEASAGSAAAQGSSGDMNPEFTLHVLSDGGASATVTARVIRAKVNPSLTD
;
A
#
# COMPACT_ATOMS: atom_id res chain seq x y z
N MET A 1 -37.36 23.97 -39.42
CA MET A 1 -37.44 23.52 -38.01
C MET A 1 -37.56 21.99 -37.95
N LYS A 2 -36.45 21.26 -38.17
CA LYS A 2 -36.43 19.78 -38.22
C LYS A 2 -35.19 19.19 -37.52
N PHE A 3 -34.75 19.80 -36.42
CA PHE A 3 -33.56 19.34 -35.68
C PHE A 3 -33.85 19.01 -34.21
N ARG A 4 -35.11 19.07 -33.77
CA ARG A 4 -35.52 18.89 -32.37
C ARG A 4 -36.09 17.51 -32.06
N ARG A 5 -35.70 16.49 -32.82
CA ARG A 5 -36.13 15.09 -32.62
C ARG A 5 -34.96 14.08 -32.54
N LEU A 6 -33.72 14.57 -32.55
CA LEU A 6 -32.51 13.72 -32.53
C LEU A 6 -31.71 13.88 -31.22
N LEU A 7 -32.38 14.08 -30.09
CA LEU A 7 -31.75 14.22 -28.77
C LEU A 7 -32.34 13.25 -27.72
N PHE A 8 -32.89 12.12 -28.17
CA PHE A 8 -33.59 11.16 -27.30
C PHE A 8 -33.05 9.73 -27.38
N LEU A 9 -31.86 9.51 -27.94
CA LEU A 9 -31.34 8.16 -28.21
C LEU A 9 -29.85 7.97 -27.84
N ALA A 10 -29.45 8.41 -26.65
CA ALA A 10 -28.16 8.03 -26.08
C ALA A 10 -28.19 7.84 -24.56
N THR A 11 -29.37 7.52 -24.00
CA THR A 11 -29.50 7.00 -22.64
C THR A 11 -29.28 5.49 -22.68
N ILE A 12 -28.07 5.06 -23.05
CA ILE A 12 -27.68 3.64 -23.00
C ILE A 12 -26.87 3.42 -21.71
N LEU A 13 -27.61 2.99 -20.69
CA LEU A 13 -27.27 1.83 -19.88
C LEU A 13 -25.83 1.76 -19.34
N ILE A 14 -25.51 2.59 -18.34
CA ILE A 14 -24.46 2.26 -17.37
C ILE A 14 -25.15 1.54 -16.20
N ALA A 15 -25.57 0.30 -16.47
CA ALA A 15 -25.96 -0.66 -15.44
C ALA A 15 -25.00 -1.85 -15.53
N SER A 16 -23.72 -1.59 -15.23
CA SER A 16 -22.72 -2.65 -15.05
C SER A 16 -22.54 -2.83 -13.56
N GLY A 17 -23.00 -3.99 -13.08
CA GLY A 17 -23.29 -4.28 -11.69
C GLY A 17 -22.14 -4.12 -10.70
N CYS A 18 -22.52 -3.96 -9.43
CA CYS A 18 -21.70 -4.35 -8.30
C CYS A 18 -21.43 -5.87 -8.42
N SER A 19 -20.45 -6.28 -9.21
CA SER A 19 -19.92 -7.64 -9.09
C SER A 19 -19.07 -7.67 -7.83
N SER A 20 -19.64 -8.19 -6.74
CA SER A 20 -18.83 -8.77 -5.67
C SER A 20 -17.87 -9.78 -6.30
N LEU A 21 -16.59 -9.78 -5.89
CA LEU A 21 -15.63 -10.79 -6.32
C LEU A 21 -16.21 -12.19 -6.09
N SER A 22 -16.01 -13.11 -7.04
CA SER A 22 -16.32 -14.52 -6.76
C SER A 22 -15.34 -15.06 -5.72
N GLU A 23 -15.74 -16.11 -4.98
CA GLU A 23 -14.86 -16.78 -4.02
C GLU A 23 -13.52 -17.20 -4.65
N GLN A 24 -13.54 -17.70 -5.89
CA GLN A 24 -12.33 -18.08 -6.60
C GLN A 24 -11.43 -16.88 -6.92
N GLN A 25 -12.02 -15.73 -7.28
CA GLN A 25 -11.25 -14.52 -7.54
C GLN A 25 -10.64 -13.96 -6.26
N LYS A 26 -11.42 -13.93 -5.18
CA LYS A 26 -10.95 -13.53 -3.83
C LYS A 26 -9.76 -14.38 -3.40
N LEU A 27 -9.90 -15.72 -3.43
CA LEU A 27 -8.82 -16.64 -3.08
C LEU A 27 -7.59 -16.48 -3.97
N ALA A 28 -7.76 -16.24 -5.27
CA ALA A 28 -6.64 -16.01 -6.17
C ALA A 28 -5.87 -14.73 -5.81
N GLU A 29 -6.58 -13.64 -5.52
CA GLU A 29 -5.99 -12.36 -5.15
C GLU A 29 -5.29 -12.42 -3.79
N GLN A 30 -5.89 -13.08 -2.80
CA GLN A 30 -5.28 -13.38 -1.51
C GLN A 30 -3.95 -14.13 -1.67
N ASN A 31 -3.95 -15.22 -2.46
CA ASN A 31 -2.76 -16.02 -2.72
C ASN A 31 -1.64 -15.23 -3.42
N GLU A 32 -1.99 -14.35 -4.37
CA GLU A 32 -1.01 -13.48 -5.03
C GLU A 32 -0.38 -12.48 -4.05
N LEU A 33 -1.17 -11.89 -3.15
CA LEU A 33 -0.67 -10.98 -2.12
C LEU A 33 0.21 -11.72 -1.09
N ASP A 34 -0.17 -12.92 -0.68
CA ASP A 34 0.62 -13.74 0.24
C ASP A 34 1.95 -14.17 -0.37
N LYS A 35 1.93 -14.60 -1.64
CA LYS A 35 3.15 -14.95 -2.38
C LYS A 35 4.05 -13.74 -2.58
N MET A 36 3.47 -12.58 -2.89
CA MET A 36 4.19 -11.31 -2.99
C MET A 36 4.87 -10.97 -1.67
N ALA A 37 4.18 -11.12 -0.53
CA ALA A 37 4.74 -10.88 0.79
C ALA A 37 5.91 -11.82 1.11
N GLN A 38 5.71 -13.13 0.91
CA GLN A 38 6.75 -14.15 1.15
C GLN A 38 8.01 -13.91 0.31
N THR A 39 7.83 -13.58 -0.96
CA THR A 39 8.95 -13.29 -1.87
C THR A 39 9.71 -12.04 -1.43
N THR A 40 8.98 -10.98 -1.06
CA THR A 40 9.57 -9.71 -0.59
C THR A 40 10.40 -9.91 0.67
N ILE A 41 9.84 -10.61 1.66
CA ILE A 41 10.54 -10.93 2.91
C ILE A 41 11.81 -11.74 2.62
N SER A 42 11.70 -12.76 1.76
CA SER A 42 12.85 -13.59 1.38
C SER A 42 13.97 -12.78 0.71
N GLU A 43 13.62 -11.78 -0.09
CA GLU A 43 14.62 -10.88 -0.71
C GLU A 43 15.21 -9.89 0.29
N LEU A 44 14.40 -9.33 1.18
CA LEU A 44 14.88 -8.43 2.22
C LEU A 44 15.82 -9.14 3.20
N LEU A 45 15.49 -10.36 3.65
CA LEU A 45 16.36 -11.15 4.54
C LEU A 45 17.74 -11.45 3.93
N LYS A 46 17.83 -11.61 2.60
CA LYS A 46 19.11 -11.77 1.91
C LYS A 46 19.95 -10.50 1.92
N LYS A 47 19.32 -9.33 1.89
CA LYS A 47 19.99 -8.01 1.87
C LYS A 47 20.29 -7.49 3.27
N GLU A 48 19.44 -7.83 4.24
CA GLU A 48 19.43 -7.30 5.60
C GLU A 48 19.35 -8.45 6.61
N PRO A 49 20.47 -9.11 6.94
CA PRO A 49 20.45 -10.28 7.83
C PRO A 49 19.87 -10.01 9.23
N HIS A 50 19.94 -8.75 9.70
CA HIS A 50 19.40 -8.32 10.99
C HIS A 50 17.86 -8.29 11.02
N LEU A 51 17.20 -8.23 9.85
CA LEU A 51 15.74 -8.21 9.74
C LEU A 51 15.09 -9.44 10.39
N GLN A 52 15.78 -10.60 10.39
CA GLN A 52 15.25 -11.81 11.01
C GLN A 52 14.94 -11.62 12.49
N ALA A 53 15.81 -10.90 13.23
CA ALA A 53 15.60 -10.64 14.66
C ALA A 53 14.40 -9.72 14.87
N GLN A 54 14.30 -8.64 14.10
CA GLN A 54 13.18 -7.70 14.16
C GLN A 54 11.85 -8.39 13.82
N MET A 55 11.85 -9.26 12.80
CA MET A 55 10.68 -10.05 12.45
C MET A 55 10.28 -11.03 13.56
N ASN A 56 11.24 -11.59 14.30
CA ASN A 56 10.93 -12.48 15.42
C ASN A 56 10.30 -11.72 16.59
N GLU A 57 10.71 -10.48 16.82
CA GLU A 57 10.20 -9.62 17.90
C GLU A 57 8.85 -8.97 17.58
N ALA A 58 8.59 -8.64 16.31
CA ALA A 58 7.36 -7.99 15.88
C ALA A 58 6.11 -8.83 16.20
N LEU A 59 5.00 -8.20 16.57
CA LEU A 59 3.72 -8.86 16.85
C LEU A 59 2.96 -9.19 15.55
N ALA A 60 3.13 -8.36 14.54
CA ALA A 60 2.58 -8.54 13.21
C ALA A 60 3.52 -7.97 12.15
N TYR A 61 3.36 -8.41 10.90
CA TYR A 61 4.06 -7.82 9.77
C TYR A 61 3.12 -7.62 8.59
N GLY A 62 3.34 -6.54 7.84
CA GLY A 62 2.61 -6.25 6.62
C GLY A 62 3.55 -6.05 5.44
N VAL A 63 3.17 -6.50 4.25
CA VAL A 63 3.90 -6.19 3.02
C VAL A 63 2.95 -5.54 2.04
N ALA A 64 3.35 -4.39 1.48
CA ALA A 64 2.61 -3.71 0.43
C ALA A 64 3.47 -3.50 -0.82
N ASN A 65 2.87 -3.70 -1.99
CA ASN A 65 3.46 -3.39 -3.29
C ASN A 65 3.00 -2.01 -3.75
N MET A 66 3.90 -1.03 -3.71
CA MET A 66 3.61 0.38 -3.96
C MET A 66 4.06 0.80 -5.35
N LYS A 67 3.24 1.61 -6.01
CA LYS A 67 3.58 2.36 -7.21
C LYS A 67 3.31 3.84 -6.97
N VAL A 68 4.27 4.69 -7.34
CA VAL A 68 4.17 6.14 -7.16
C VAL A 68 4.60 6.83 -8.46
N THR A 69 3.85 7.84 -8.86
CA THR A 69 4.16 8.72 -9.98
C THR A 69 4.16 10.17 -9.51
N LYS A 70 5.21 10.91 -9.85
CA LYS A 70 5.43 12.29 -9.45
C LYS A 70 5.63 13.18 -10.67
N VAL A 71 4.87 14.26 -10.73
CA VAL A 71 5.04 15.41 -11.65
C VAL A 71 5.44 16.63 -10.81
N PRO A 72 5.93 17.78 -11.34
CA PRO A 72 6.78 18.73 -10.62
C PRO A 72 6.24 19.18 -9.27
N VAL A 73 4.92 19.34 -9.12
CA VAL A 73 4.27 19.86 -7.91
C VAL A 73 3.55 18.77 -7.11
N VAL A 74 2.94 17.80 -7.77
CA VAL A 74 2.07 16.79 -7.14
C VAL A 74 2.47 15.37 -7.52
N GLY A 75 2.21 14.42 -6.65
CA GLY A 75 2.38 13.00 -6.91
C GLY A 75 1.22 12.20 -6.36
N VAL A 76 0.99 11.06 -6.98
CA VAL A 76 -0.01 10.09 -6.55
C VAL A 76 0.64 8.72 -6.51
N GLY A 77 0.20 7.91 -5.55
CA GLY A 77 0.63 6.54 -5.47
C GLY A 77 -0.38 5.69 -4.75
N GLY A 78 -0.15 4.39 -4.81
CA GLY A 78 -0.97 3.42 -4.12
C GLY A 78 -0.41 2.03 -4.27
N GLY A 79 -1.04 1.11 -3.55
CA GLY A 79 -0.59 -0.26 -3.50
C GLY A 79 -1.59 -1.14 -2.78
N GLU A 80 -1.30 -2.43 -2.82
CA GLU A 80 -2.08 -3.47 -2.16
C GLU A 80 -1.11 -4.33 -1.36
N GLY A 81 -1.62 -4.88 -0.28
CA GLY A 81 -0.80 -5.61 0.67
C GLY A 81 -1.58 -6.55 1.54
N VAL A 82 -0.82 -7.32 2.30
CA VAL A 82 -1.32 -8.25 3.31
C VAL A 82 -0.62 -7.98 4.63
N MET A 83 -1.40 -7.99 5.71
CA MET A 83 -0.98 -7.86 7.09
C MET A 83 -1.25 -9.20 7.79
N VAL A 84 -0.18 -9.76 8.35
CA VAL A 84 -0.16 -11.05 9.02
C VAL A 84 0.10 -10.81 10.49
N ILE A 85 -0.89 -11.16 11.32
CA ILE A 85 -0.79 -11.09 12.78
C ILE A 85 -0.36 -12.47 13.27
N LYS A 86 0.73 -12.54 14.04
CA LYS A 86 1.25 -13.84 14.48
C LYS A 86 0.21 -14.59 15.32
N GLY A 87 -0.01 -15.85 14.98
CA GLY A 87 -0.95 -16.73 15.68
C GLY A 87 -2.42 -16.41 15.45
N THR A 88 -2.75 -15.51 14.50
CA THR A 88 -4.13 -15.21 14.11
C THR A 88 -4.33 -15.48 12.62
N GLU A 89 -5.41 -16.16 12.28
CA GLU A 89 -5.95 -16.26 10.93
C GLU A 89 -7.42 -15.78 10.96
N PRO A 90 -7.97 -15.23 9.86
CA PRO A 90 -7.34 -15.02 8.55
C PRO A 90 -6.42 -13.78 8.48
N HIS A 91 -5.65 -13.67 7.40
CA HIS A 91 -4.84 -12.48 7.11
C HIS A 91 -5.72 -11.25 6.81
N ILE A 92 -5.19 -10.06 7.07
CA ILE A 92 -5.86 -8.79 6.76
C ILE A 92 -5.29 -8.26 5.45
N TYR A 93 -6.12 -8.13 4.43
CA TYR A 93 -5.71 -7.58 3.14
C TYR A 93 -6.08 -6.11 3.09
N PHE A 94 -5.23 -5.27 2.49
CA PHE A 94 -5.43 -3.83 2.53
C PHE A 94 -4.96 -3.11 1.27
N THR A 95 -5.51 -1.92 1.09
CA THR A 95 -5.14 -0.99 0.03
C THR A 95 -4.48 0.24 0.62
N VAL A 96 -3.54 0.82 -0.10
CA VAL A 96 -2.82 2.03 0.28
C VAL A 96 -3.05 3.09 -0.78
N LYS A 97 -3.33 4.32 -0.34
CA LYS A 97 -3.35 5.52 -1.17
C LYS A 97 -2.34 6.51 -0.65
N ARG A 98 -1.61 7.14 -1.56
CA ARG A 98 -0.55 8.10 -1.25
C ARG A 98 -0.74 9.35 -2.10
N LEU A 99 -0.57 10.51 -1.48
CA LEU A 99 -0.54 11.81 -2.13
C LEU A 99 0.74 12.53 -1.72
N ASP A 100 1.43 13.12 -2.70
CA ASP A 100 2.67 13.84 -2.49
C ASP A 100 2.53 15.29 -2.96
N PHE A 101 3.06 16.22 -2.17
CA PHE A 101 3.11 17.65 -2.48
C PHE A 101 4.54 18.15 -2.30
N GLY A 102 5.09 18.80 -3.31
CA GLY A 102 6.46 19.33 -3.29
C GLY A 102 7.16 19.14 -4.61
N ALA A 103 8.46 19.43 -4.65
CA ALA A 103 9.24 19.40 -5.87
C ALA A 103 9.62 17.98 -6.26
N GLY A 104 9.55 17.66 -7.55
CA GLY A 104 10.18 16.46 -8.07
C GLY A 104 9.49 15.83 -9.25
N TRP A 105 10.15 14.84 -9.84
CA TRP A 105 9.65 14.08 -10.97
C TRP A 105 10.09 12.63 -10.89
N GLY A 106 9.26 11.72 -11.39
CA GLY A 106 9.65 10.34 -11.63
C GLY A 106 8.52 9.36 -11.43
N ALA A 107 8.84 8.08 -11.58
CA ALA A 107 7.95 6.99 -11.29
C ALA A 107 8.75 5.85 -10.64
N ARG A 108 8.19 5.26 -9.60
CA ARG A 108 8.83 4.19 -8.83
C ARG A 108 7.84 3.06 -8.55
N SER A 109 8.32 1.84 -8.64
CA SER A 109 7.72 0.68 -7.98
C SER A 109 8.66 0.20 -6.87
N TYR A 110 8.09 -0.10 -5.71
CA TYR A 110 8.82 -0.63 -4.58
C TYR A 110 7.88 -1.42 -3.67
N LYS A 111 8.43 -2.35 -2.91
CA LYS A 111 7.70 -3.08 -1.88
C LYS A 111 8.13 -2.56 -0.52
N VAL A 112 7.21 -2.48 0.42
CA VAL A 112 7.50 -2.07 1.80
C VAL A 112 7.07 -3.19 2.75
N LEU A 113 7.99 -3.61 3.61
CA LEU A 113 7.72 -4.45 4.77
C LEU A 113 7.56 -3.54 5.98
N ILE A 114 6.46 -3.73 6.70
CA ILE A 114 6.07 -3.00 7.90
C ILE A 114 6.09 -4.02 9.03
N LEU A 115 6.80 -3.75 10.12
CA LEU A 115 6.79 -4.57 11.33
C LEU A 115 6.06 -3.80 12.42
N LEU A 116 5.01 -4.37 13.01
CA LEU A 116 4.25 -3.77 14.10
C LEU A 116 4.77 -4.32 15.43
N ASN A 117 5.21 -3.44 16.31
CA ASN A 117 5.87 -3.82 17.57
C ASN A 117 4.98 -3.62 18.80
N THR A 118 3.82 -2.97 18.66
CA THR A 118 2.89 -2.68 19.76
C THR A 118 1.54 -3.35 19.56
N GLN A 119 0.92 -3.75 20.67
CA GLN A 119 -0.41 -4.37 20.64
C GLN A 119 -1.47 -3.38 20.14
N GLU A 120 -1.31 -2.10 20.50
CA GLU A 120 -2.17 -1.00 20.05
C GLU A 120 -2.26 -0.99 18.53
N LEU A 121 -1.14 -0.99 17.80
CA LEU A 121 -1.15 -1.04 16.34
C LEU A 121 -1.78 -2.32 15.79
N VAL A 122 -1.59 -3.46 16.45
CA VAL A 122 -2.20 -4.73 16.01
C VAL A 122 -3.72 -4.67 16.12
N ASP A 123 -4.24 -4.17 17.24
CA ASP A 123 -5.69 -4.07 17.49
C ASP A 123 -6.33 -3.06 16.54
N ASP A 124 -5.64 -1.94 16.34
CA ASP A 124 -5.92 -0.92 15.34
C ASP A 124 -6.12 -1.44 13.91
N TRP A 125 -5.38 -2.48 13.52
CA TRP A 125 -5.53 -3.15 12.22
C TRP A 125 -6.69 -4.15 12.22
N LYS A 126 -6.92 -4.87 13.33
CA LYS A 126 -8.04 -5.80 13.50
C LYS A 126 -9.39 -5.10 13.46
N ASP A 127 -9.48 -3.91 14.04
CA ASP A 127 -10.72 -3.12 14.10
C ASP A 127 -11.10 -2.52 12.74
N GLY A 128 -10.29 -2.74 11.70
CA GLY A 128 -10.58 -2.32 10.33
C GLY A 128 -10.46 -0.81 10.12
N GLU A 129 -9.84 -0.10 11.06
CA GLU A 129 -9.64 1.33 10.94
C GLU A 129 -8.68 1.68 9.80
N TRP A 130 -8.88 2.87 9.23
CA TRP A 130 -7.96 3.40 8.22
C TRP A 130 -6.78 4.06 8.92
N LYS A 131 -5.56 3.68 8.54
CA LYS A 131 -4.35 4.29 9.07
C LYS A 131 -3.95 5.49 8.24
N PHE A 132 -3.59 6.57 8.91
CA PHE A 132 -3.21 7.82 8.28
C PHE A 132 -1.82 8.22 8.74
N GLU A 133 -0.97 8.54 7.77
CA GLU A 133 0.41 8.89 8.03
C GLU A 133 0.76 10.15 7.25
N ILE A 134 1.25 11.17 7.96
CA ILE A 134 1.90 12.33 7.34
C ILE A 134 3.40 12.15 7.48
N GLY A 135 4.12 12.47 6.42
CA GLY A 135 5.57 12.41 6.42
C GLY A 135 6.21 13.31 5.37
N ALA A 136 7.52 13.14 5.21
CA ALA A 136 8.30 13.71 4.15
C ALA A 136 9.07 12.62 3.40
N GLU A 137 9.39 12.85 2.13
CA GLU A 137 10.25 11.98 1.35
C GLU A 137 11.27 12.80 0.57
N ALA A 138 12.50 12.30 0.52
CA ALA A 138 13.51 12.72 -0.44
C ALA A 138 13.96 11.50 -1.25
N SER A 139 13.98 11.59 -2.58
CA SER A 139 14.39 10.47 -3.44
C SER A 139 15.42 10.89 -4.48
N ALA A 140 16.25 9.91 -4.85
CA ALA A 140 17.23 10.03 -5.94
C ALA A 140 17.42 8.65 -6.59
N GLY A 141 17.11 8.56 -7.88
CA GLY A 141 17.12 7.28 -8.59
C GLY A 141 16.08 6.32 -8.01
N SER A 142 16.47 5.08 -7.76
CA SER A 142 15.61 4.05 -7.17
C SER A 142 15.60 4.06 -5.64
N ALA A 143 16.38 4.95 -4.99
CA ALA A 143 16.42 5.09 -3.54
C ALA A 143 15.50 6.22 -3.06
N ALA A 144 14.93 6.05 -1.86
CA ALA A 144 14.15 7.07 -1.18
C ALA A 144 14.44 7.02 0.32
N ALA A 145 14.70 8.18 0.90
CA ALA A 145 14.65 8.40 2.34
C ALA A 145 13.25 8.90 2.69
N GLN A 146 12.63 8.27 3.68
CA GLN A 146 11.30 8.62 4.15
C GLN A 146 11.42 9.00 5.62
N GLY A 147 10.71 10.06 6.00
CA GLY A 147 10.51 10.46 7.38
C GLY A 147 9.01 10.51 7.65
N SER A 148 8.58 10.06 8.81
CA SER A 148 7.18 9.95 9.18
C SER A 148 6.89 10.58 10.54
N SER A 149 5.65 11.02 10.73
CA SER A 149 5.08 11.23 12.07
C SER A 149 5.23 10.00 12.98
N GLY A 150 5.23 8.79 12.43
CA GLY A 150 5.51 7.55 13.15
C GLY A 150 6.98 7.37 13.55
N ASP A 151 7.95 8.01 12.90
CA ASP A 151 9.36 7.87 13.29
C ASP A 151 9.67 8.60 14.62
N MET A 152 8.74 9.42 15.10
CA MET A 152 8.84 10.05 16.42
C MET A 152 8.38 9.12 17.56
N ASN A 153 7.82 7.95 17.26
CA ASN A 153 7.38 6.94 18.23
C ASN A 153 7.54 5.52 17.64
N PRO A 154 8.46 4.66 18.11
CA PRO A 154 8.95 3.45 17.42
C PRO A 154 7.95 2.26 17.38
N GLU A 155 6.68 2.55 17.18
CA GLU A 155 5.61 1.57 17.21
C GLU A 155 5.65 0.62 16.00
N PHE A 156 6.23 1.07 14.88
CA PHE A 156 6.49 0.24 13.71
C PHE A 156 7.85 0.51 13.06
N THR A 157 8.34 -0.48 12.32
CA THR A 157 9.59 -0.39 11.54
C THR A 157 9.30 -0.61 10.06
N LEU A 158 9.97 0.14 9.18
CA LEU A 158 9.82 0.03 7.72
C LEU A 158 11.09 -0.44 7.05
N HIS A 159 10.97 -1.41 6.15
CA HIS A 159 12.03 -1.87 5.24
C HIS A 159 11.55 -1.77 3.80
N VAL A 160 12.37 -1.19 2.92
CA VAL A 160 11.98 -0.89 1.53
C VAL A 160 12.81 -1.71 0.56
N LEU A 161 12.12 -2.41 -0.33
CA LEU A 161 12.70 -3.13 -1.44
C LEU A 161 12.35 -2.44 -2.76
N SER A 162 13.32 -1.73 -3.34
CA SER A 162 13.13 -1.13 -4.66
C SER A 162 12.94 -2.20 -5.74
N ASP A 163 11.92 -2.01 -6.57
CA ASP A 163 11.52 -2.96 -7.61
C ASP A 163 11.80 -2.40 -9.02
N GLY A 164 11.56 -1.10 -9.22
CA GLY A 164 11.83 -0.46 -10.51
C GLY A 164 11.59 1.04 -10.52
N GLY A 165 12.00 1.67 -11.63
CA GLY A 165 11.84 3.10 -11.85
C GLY A 165 12.85 3.97 -11.12
N ALA A 166 12.69 5.28 -11.27
CA ALA A 166 13.55 6.29 -10.69
C ALA A 166 12.78 7.60 -10.46
N SER A 167 13.18 8.33 -9.43
CA SER A 167 12.69 9.68 -9.18
C SER A 167 13.74 10.58 -8.55
N ALA A 168 13.49 11.88 -8.62
CA ALA A 168 14.20 12.90 -7.87
C ALA A 168 13.14 13.78 -7.20
N THR A 169 12.96 13.65 -5.88
CA THR A 169 11.86 14.29 -5.15
C THR A 169 12.29 14.88 -3.81
N VAL A 170 11.58 15.92 -3.39
CA VAL A 170 11.52 16.45 -2.02
C VAL A 170 10.06 16.82 -1.78
N THR A 171 9.33 16.00 -1.01
CA THR A 171 7.87 16.11 -0.87
C THR A 171 7.41 15.93 0.55
N ALA A 172 6.35 16.65 0.93
CA ALA A 172 5.45 16.21 1.99
C ALA A 172 4.52 15.13 1.42
N ARG A 173 4.20 14.11 2.21
CA ARG A 173 3.37 12.99 1.80
C ARG A 173 2.25 12.75 2.80
N VAL A 174 1.15 12.25 2.27
CA VAL A 174 -0.01 11.78 3.02
C VAL A 174 -0.32 10.37 2.55
N ILE A 175 -0.30 9.41 3.48
CA ILE A 175 -0.59 8.02 3.21
C ILE A 175 -1.84 7.61 3.98
N ARG A 176 -2.69 6.86 3.30
CA ARG A 176 -3.86 6.20 3.88
C ARG A 176 -3.82 4.72 3.56
N ALA A 177 -3.74 3.88 4.59
CA ALA A 177 -4.01 2.44 4.46
C ALA A 177 -5.45 2.16 4.88
N LYS A 178 -6.12 1.24 4.19
CA LYS A 178 -7.49 0.83 4.48
C LYS A 178 -7.63 -0.67 4.26
N VAL A 179 -8.16 -1.38 5.24
CA VAL A 179 -8.56 -2.79 5.10
C VAL A 179 -9.48 -2.96 3.89
N ASN A 180 -9.23 -4.00 3.12
CA ASN A 180 -10.00 -4.37 1.95
C ASN A 180 -11.08 -5.39 2.36
N PRO A 181 -12.34 -4.97 2.53
CA PRO A 181 -13.42 -5.86 2.97
C PRO A 181 -13.84 -6.87 1.91
N SER A 182 -13.43 -6.73 0.64
CA SER A 182 -13.70 -7.76 -0.37
C SER A 182 -12.74 -8.93 -0.29
N LEU A 183 -11.60 -8.75 0.40
CA LEU A 183 -10.55 -9.76 0.56
C LEU A 183 -10.37 -10.20 2.00
N THR A 184 -10.94 -9.48 2.97
CA THR A 184 -10.84 -9.78 4.41
C THR A 184 -12.21 -10.21 4.92
N ASP A 185 -12.24 -11.30 5.68
CA ASP A 185 -13.46 -11.84 6.31
C ASP A 185 -13.81 -11.13 7.62
#